data_AF-A0A1F9UJ61-F1
#
_entry.id   AF-A0A1F9UJ61-F1
#
_cell.length_a   1.000
_cell.length_b   1.000
_cell.length_c   1.000
_cell.angle_alpha   90.00
_cell.angle_beta   90.00
_cell.angle_gamma   90.00
#
_symmetry.space_group_name_H-M   'P 1'
#
loop_
_entity.id
_entity.type
_entity.pdbx_description
1 polymer ?
#
loop_
_entity_poly.entity_id
_entity_poly.type
_entity_poly.pdbx_seq_one_letter_code
_entity_poly.pdbx_strand_id
1 'polypeptide(L)'
;MPLSRWRARLPGLARIFEDAGVVLRLFGLPLCVMDGRLELSNDAHFSPRVTVERRSVDGAPGLTAILSRDAGRRRSKPAVCRPCSARKLCAGVFDRYLESFGGAELAPRGGQ
;
A
#
# COMPACT_ATOMS: atom_id res chain seq x y z
N MET A 1 -4.86 -8.85 9.79
CA MET A 1 -5.41 -7.79 10.65
C MET A 1 -6.50 -7.07 9.87
N PRO A 2 -7.62 -6.71 10.49
CA PRO A 2 -8.67 -5.90 9.85
C PRO A 2 -8.12 -4.58 9.28
N LEU A 3 -8.59 -4.15 8.12
CA LEU A 3 -8.30 -2.86 7.51
C LEU A 3 -8.80 -1.69 8.36
N SER A 4 -9.87 -1.87 9.13
CA SER A 4 -10.36 -0.89 10.11
C SER A 4 -9.27 -0.48 11.12
N ARG A 5 -8.47 -1.45 11.60
CA ARG A 5 -7.33 -1.17 12.48
C ARG A 5 -6.21 -0.42 11.78
N TRP A 6 -5.99 -0.69 10.49
CA TRP A 6 -5.03 0.09 9.69
C TRP A 6 -5.48 1.54 9.54
N ARG A 7 -6.75 1.78 9.16
CA ARG A 7 -7.31 3.13 9.06
C ARG A 7 -7.15 3.93 10.34
N ALA A 8 -7.45 3.32 11.48
CA ALA A 8 -7.35 3.98 12.79
C ALA A 8 -5.89 4.35 13.17
N ARG A 9 -4.91 3.55 12.75
CA ARG A 9 -3.50 3.73 13.12
C ARG A 9 -2.69 4.57 12.14
N LEU A 10 -3.11 4.62 10.88
CA LEU A 10 -2.39 5.30 9.80
C LEU A 10 -2.05 6.77 10.11
N PRO A 11 -2.95 7.59 10.69
CA PRO A 11 -2.62 8.97 11.02
C PRO A 11 -1.52 9.12 12.06
N GLY A 12 -1.59 8.35 13.15
CA GLY A 12 -0.57 8.38 14.20
C GLY A 12 0.77 7.87 13.68
N LEU A 13 0.75 6.81 12.86
CA LEU A 13 1.97 6.27 12.27
C LEU A 13 2.61 7.28 11.30
N ALA A 14 1.83 7.88 10.39
CA ALA A 14 2.34 8.89 9.46
C ALA A 14 3.04 10.04 10.20
N ARG A 15 2.40 10.57 11.25
CA ARG A 15 2.95 11.65 12.07
C ARG A 15 4.29 11.29 12.72
N ILE A 16 4.43 10.09 13.28
CA ILE A 16 5.70 9.65 13.90
C ILE A 16 6.86 9.68 12.90
N PHE A 17 6.62 9.24 11.66
CA PHE A 17 7.65 9.22 10.62
C PHE A 17 7.92 10.62 10.05
N GLU A 18 6.87 11.44 9.86
CA GLU A 18 6.99 12.84 9.46
C GLU A 18 7.82 13.65 10.46
N ASP A 19 7.53 13.54 11.76
CA ASP A 19 8.25 14.21 12.84
C ASP A 19 9.73 13.77 12.91
N ALA A 20 10.03 12.55 12.47
CA ALA A 20 11.39 12.01 12.38
C ALA A 20 12.11 12.35 11.05
N GLY A 21 11.46 13.04 10.12
CA GLY A 21 12.00 13.32 8.77
C GLY A 21 12.17 12.06 7.91
N VAL A 22 11.46 10.98 8.22
CA VAL A 22 11.55 9.69 7.52
C VAL A 22 10.34 9.49 6.61
N VAL A 23 10.59 9.05 5.38
CA VAL A 23 9.52 8.77 4.42
C VAL A 23 8.88 7.40 4.71
N LEU A 24 7.61 7.41 5.13
CA LEU A 24 6.81 6.19 5.28
C LEU A 24 6.17 5.79 3.94
N ARG A 25 6.31 4.51 3.57
CA ARG A 25 5.63 3.89 2.42
C ARG A 25 5.02 2.56 2.84
N LEU A 26 3.73 2.39 2.57
CA LEU A 26 2.93 1.23 2.94
C LEU A 26 2.63 0.38 1.71
N PHE A 27 2.73 -0.94 1.89
CA PHE A 27 2.58 -1.91 0.82
C PHE A 27 1.39 -2.83 1.09
N GLY A 28 0.63 -3.13 0.03
CA GLY A 28 -0.43 -4.14 0.11
C GLY A 28 -1.67 -3.71 0.88
N LEU A 29 -1.78 -2.42 1.20
CA LEU A 29 -3.00 -1.81 1.69
C LEU A 29 -3.74 -1.16 0.51
N PRO A 30 -5.04 -1.46 0.33
CA PRO A 30 -5.81 -0.87 -0.75
C PRO A 30 -5.95 0.64 -0.53
N LEU A 31 -6.01 1.42 -1.62
CA LEU A 31 -6.04 2.89 -1.55
C LEU A 31 -7.21 3.48 -0.73
N CYS A 32 -8.27 2.71 -0.50
CA CYS A 32 -9.39 3.10 0.37
C CYS A 32 -9.06 3.11 1.87
N VAL A 33 -7.88 2.61 2.26
CA VAL A 33 -7.38 2.61 3.65
C VAL A 33 -6.50 3.82 3.94
N MET A 34 -6.05 4.52 2.89
CA MET A 34 -5.07 5.60 3.00
C MET A 34 -5.64 6.93 3.50
N ASP A 35 -6.96 7.07 3.64
CA ASP A 35 -7.61 8.28 4.18
C ASP A 35 -7.12 9.60 3.51
N GLY A 36 -7.12 9.62 2.18
CA GLY A 36 -6.62 10.77 1.40
C GLY A 36 -5.11 10.83 1.22
N ARG A 37 -4.32 10.15 2.07
CA ARG A 37 -2.85 10.10 2.02
C ARG A 37 -2.30 9.10 1.00
N LEU A 38 -2.62 9.35 -0.28
CA LEU A 38 -2.21 8.50 -1.40
C LEU A 38 -0.68 8.38 -1.53
N GLU A 39 0.06 9.40 -1.13
CA GLU A 39 1.52 9.43 -1.11
C GLU A 39 2.14 8.36 -0.22
N LEU A 40 1.42 7.88 0.79
CA LEU A 40 1.87 6.75 1.62
C LEU A 40 1.76 5.41 0.90
N SER A 41 0.95 5.31 -0.15
CA SER A 41 0.78 4.06 -0.88
C SER A 41 1.95 3.82 -1.82
N ASN A 42 2.54 2.64 -1.72
CA ASN A 42 3.52 2.18 -2.71
C ASN A 42 2.93 1.24 -3.76
N ASP A 43 1.60 1.13 -3.82
CA ASP A 43 0.92 0.25 -4.78
C ASP A 43 1.09 0.72 -6.23
N ALA A 44 1.36 2.01 -6.45
CA ALA A 44 1.71 2.55 -7.77
C ALA A 44 3.11 2.12 -8.26
N HIS A 45 3.98 1.61 -7.37
CA HIS A 45 5.41 1.55 -7.64
C HIS A 45 6.06 0.16 -7.63
N PHE A 46 5.36 -0.94 -7.39
CA PHE A 46 6.04 -2.23 -7.23
C PHE A 46 5.25 -3.47 -7.70
N SER A 47 5.77 -4.10 -8.76
CA SER A 47 5.76 -5.53 -9.09
C SER A 47 6.73 -6.32 -8.16
N PRO A 48 6.67 -7.67 -8.11
CA PRO A 48 7.49 -8.48 -7.19
C PRO A 48 9.00 -8.40 -7.44
N ARG A 49 9.75 -7.66 -6.60
CA ARG A 49 11.19 -7.43 -6.76
C ARG A 49 12.03 -7.65 -5.49
N VAL A 50 13.29 -8.03 -5.72
CA VAL A 50 14.44 -8.00 -4.81
C VAL A 50 15.04 -6.60 -4.85
N THR A 51 15.20 -6.00 -3.68
CA THR A 51 15.83 -4.70 -3.46
C THR A 51 17.20 -4.96 -2.82
N VAL A 52 18.29 -4.50 -3.46
CA VAL A 52 19.63 -4.50 -2.84
C VAL A 52 19.95 -3.08 -2.46
N GLU A 53 19.95 -2.81 -1.15
CA GLU A 53 20.32 -1.52 -0.59
C GLU A 53 21.76 -1.61 -0.06
N ARG A 54 22.66 -0.80 -0.63
CA ARG A 54 24.01 -0.64 -0.09
C ARG A 54 24.04 0.73 0.60
N ARG A 55 24.30 0.76 1.92
CA ARG A 55 24.60 2.01 2.63
C ARG A 55 25.81 2.65 1.94
N SER A 56 25.64 3.82 1.34
CA SER A 56 26.79 4.65 0.96
C SER A 56 27.35 5.33 2.21
N VAL A 57 28.64 5.63 2.15
CA VAL A 57 29.45 6.18 3.26
C VAL A 57 29.09 7.64 3.59
N ASP A 58 28.18 8.27 2.81
CA ASP A 58 27.79 9.70 2.95
C ASP A 58 26.35 9.92 3.43
N GLY A 59 25.76 8.93 4.13
CA GLY A 59 24.60 9.17 5.02
C GLY A 59 23.21 9.23 4.38
N ALA A 60 23.07 9.20 3.04
CA ALA A 60 21.76 9.15 2.38
C ALA A 60 21.47 7.75 1.82
N PRO A 61 20.41 7.04 2.28
CA PRO A 61 20.00 5.79 1.65
C PRO A 61 19.43 6.06 0.24
N GLY A 62 20.09 5.50 -0.78
CA GLY A 62 19.67 5.58 -2.18
C GLY A 62 19.46 4.18 -2.76
N LEU A 63 18.32 3.98 -3.41
CA LEU A 63 18.00 2.74 -4.13
C LEU A 63 18.88 2.63 -5.38
N THR A 64 19.79 1.64 -5.43
CA THR A 64 20.76 1.51 -6.53
C THR A 64 20.36 0.54 -7.64
N ALA A 65 19.54 -0.48 -7.35
CA ALA A 65 19.05 -1.41 -8.37
C ALA A 65 17.76 -2.15 -7.95
N ILE A 66 17.05 -2.68 -8.96
CA ILE A 66 15.78 -3.42 -8.84
C ILE A 66 15.87 -4.69 -9.72
N LEU A 67 15.60 -5.88 -9.15
CA LEU A 67 15.46 -7.14 -9.90
C LEU A 67 14.14 -7.85 -9.56
N SER A 68 13.31 -8.20 -10.55
CA SER A 68 11.94 -8.72 -10.38
C SER A 68 11.78 -10.13 -10.95
N ARG A 69 11.32 -11.11 -10.16
CA ARG A 69 10.94 -12.46 -10.62
C ARG A 69 9.51 -12.73 -10.18
N ASP A 70 8.63 -12.93 -11.15
CA ASP A 70 7.19 -12.79 -10.97
C ASP A 70 6.57 -13.91 -10.12
N ALA A 71 6.07 -13.52 -8.94
CA ALA A 71 4.89 -14.12 -8.37
C ALA A 71 3.90 -12.97 -8.20
N GLY A 72 2.98 -12.84 -9.15
CA GLY A 72 1.92 -11.86 -9.10
C GLY A 72 1.34 -11.86 -7.70
N ARG A 73 1.50 -10.75 -6.98
CA ARG A 73 1.00 -10.56 -5.61
C ARG A 73 -0.49 -10.88 -5.67
N ARG A 74 -0.90 -12.07 -5.24
CA ARG A 74 -2.27 -12.63 -5.33
C ARG A 74 -3.25 -11.66 -4.69
N ARG A 75 -3.72 -10.70 -5.50
CA ARG A 75 -4.51 -9.55 -5.09
C ARG A 75 -5.72 -9.47 -6.00
N SER A 76 -6.86 -9.26 -5.36
CA SER A 76 -8.16 -9.25 -6.00
C SER A 76 -8.90 -7.95 -5.70
N LYS A 77 -9.72 -7.56 -6.68
CA LYS A 77 -10.68 -6.45 -6.57
C LYS A 77 -12.08 -7.07 -6.55
N PRO A 78 -12.65 -7.37 -5.37
CA PRO A 78 -13.98 -7.96 -5.28
C PRO A 78 -15.04 -7.03 -5.88
N ALA A 79 -16.26 -7.55 -6.08
CA ALA A 79 -17.35 -6.82 -6.76
C ALA A 79 -17.62 -5.42 -6.17
N VAL A 80 -17.47 -5.26 -4.85
CA VAL A 80 -17.59 -3.96 -4.15
C VAL A 80 -16.63 -2.90 -4.70
N CYS A 81 -15.48 -3.28 -5.26
CA CYS A 81 -14.51 -2.34 -5.85
C CYS A 81 -14.86 -1.89 -7.28
N ARG A 82 -15.91 -2.44 -7.91
CA ARG A 82 -16.30 -2.08 -9.29
C ARG A 82 -16.53 -0.57 -9.50
N PRO A 83 -17.28 0.15 -8.64
CA PRO A 83 -17.54 1.58 -8.82
C PRO A 83 -16.40 2.49 -8.34
N CYS A 84 -15.29 1.95 -7.84
CA CYS A 84 -14.22 2.76 -7.23
C CYS A 84 -13.50 3.61 -8.28
N SER A 85 -13.44 4.93 -8.09
CA SER A 85 -12.71 5.86 -8.96
C SER A 85 -11.22 5.52 -9.06
N ALA A 86 -10.63 4.99 -7.98
CA ALA A 86 -9.24 4.58 -7.91
C ALA A 86 -8.97 3.15 -8.46
N ARG A 87 -9.95 2.49 -9.10
CA ARG A 87 -9.84 1.08 -9.52
C ARG A 87 -8.65 0.80 -10.45
N LYS A 88 -8.28 1.74 -11.31
CA LYS A 88 -7.13 1.58 -12.23
C LYS A 88 -5.78 1.65 -11.50
N LEU A 89 -5.70 2.39 -10.39
CA LEU A 89 -4.48 2.64 -9.63
C LEU A 89 -4.30 1.66 -8.46
N CYS A 90 -5.38 1.33 -7.77
CA CYS A 90 -5.38 0.41 -6.63
C CYS A 90 -5.23 -1.03 -7.14
N ALA A 91 -4.30 -1.81 -6.59
CA ALA A 91 -4.15 -3.23 -6.93
C ALA A 91 -5.21 -4.12 -6.28
N GLY A 92 -5.92 -3.62 -5.25
CA GLY A 92 -6.89 -4.38 -4.47
C GLY A 92 -6.29 -4.92 -3.18
N VAL A 93 -6.87 -5.97 -2.65
CA VAL A 93 -6.44 -6.64 -1.41
C VAL A 93 -5.91 -8.03 -1.71
N PHE A 94 -5.05 -8.56 -0.85
CA PHE A 94 -4.59 -9.94 -1.00
C PHE A 94 -5.75 -10.94 -0.90
N ASP A 95 -5.69 -12.03 -1.66
CA ASP A 95 -6.72 -13.07 -1.66
C ASP A 95 -6.93 -13.63 -0.25
N ARG A 96 -5.83 -13.86 0.48
CA ARG A 96 -5.87 -14.30 1.89
C ARG A 96 -6.61 -13.35 2.82
N TYR A 97 -6.61 -12.05 2.52
CA TYR A 97 -7.40 -11.08 3.27
C TYR A 97 -8.90 -11.34 3.05
N LEU A 98 -9.31 -11.55 1.80
CA LEU A 98 -10.71 -11.85 1.47
C LEU A 98 -11.16 -13.17 2.10
N GLU A 99 -10.31 -14.19 2.09
CA GLU A 99 -10.58 -15.47 2.75
C GLU A 99 -10.78 -15.32 4.27
N SER A 100 -10.03 -14.43 4.91
CA SER A 100 -10.02 -14.29 6.37
C SER A 100 -11.03 -13.26 6.91
N PHE A 101 -11.30 -12.19 6.15
CA PHE A 101 -12.05 -11.02 6.62
C PHE A 101 -13.18 -10.58 5.66
N GLY A 102 -13.29 -11.19 4.48
CA GLY A 102 -14.25 -10.80 3.46
C GLY A 102 -13.98 -9.42 2.85
N GLY A 103 -14.98 -8.89 2.13
CA GLY A 103 -14.92 -7.61 1.44
C GLY A 103 -15.56 -6.43 2.18
N ALA A 104 -16.14 -6.64 3.36
CA ALA A 104 -16.98 -5.65 4.04
C ALA A 104 -16.22 -4.38 4.46
N GLU A 105 -14.94 -4.50 4.83
CA GLU A 105 -14.11 -3.35 5.19
C GLU A 105 -13.48 -2.64 3.99
N LEU A 106 -13.87 -2.98 2.75
CA LEU A 106 -13.48 -2.22 1.57
C LEU A 106 -14.41 -1.03 1.40
N ALA A 107 -13.86 0.18 1.32
CA ALA A 107 -14.63 1.40 1.11
C ALA A 107 -14.26 2.03 -0.25
N PRO A 108 -14.92 1.65 -1.36
CA PRO A 108 -14.69 2.25 -2.67
C PRO A 108 -14.72 3.78 -2.57
N ARG A 109 -13.74 4.43 -3.18
CA ARG A 109 -13.71 5.90 -3.23
C ARG A 109 -14.72 6.36 -4.28
N GLY A 110 -15.63 7.25 -3.89
CA GLY A 110 -16.46 8.00 -4.83
C GLY A 110 -15.60 8.91 -5.69
N GLY A 111 -16.03 9.19 -6.92
CA GLY A 111 -15.47 10.30 -7.69
C GLY A 111 -15.84 11.61 -6.99
N GLN A 112 -14.84 12.47 -6.75
CA GLN A 112 -15.10 13.91 -6.74
C GLN A 112 -15.23 14.36 -8.19
#